data_AF-A0AAX2IU55-F1
#
_entry.id   AF-A0AAX2IU55-F1
#
_cell.length_a   1.000
_cell.length_b   1.000
_cell.length_c   1.000
_cell.angle_alpha   90.00
_cell.angle_beta   90.00
_cell.angle_gamma   90.00
#
_symmetry.space_group_name_H-M   'P 1'
#
loop_
_entity.id
_entity.type
_entity.pdbx_description
1 polymer ?
#
loop_
_entity_poly.entity_id
_entity_poly.type
_entity_poly.pdbx_seq_one_letter_code
_entity_poly.pdbx_strand_id
1 'polypeptide(L)'
;MILRLIFTFYLIIFPYKFLMANQVMNTAIKVLEECYDKTTDLRNYVPCVETEAEKIHSLQNLQIRIKFKNPEKNSKEKVPILMVDKTGYMYYCIATAGKNLTIDSCAGTQGKPLSEGQLMSIELLKD
;
A
#
# COMPACT_ATOMS: atom_id res chain seq x y z
N MET A 1 -19.11 -37.73 -7.56
CA MET A 1 -17.91 -37.28 -8.31
C MET A 1 -17.80 -35.76 -8.42
N ILE A 2 -18.91 -35.05 -8.70
CA ILE A 2 -18.95 -33.58 -8.81
C ILE A 2 -18.56 -32.85 -7.51
N LEU A 3 -18.98 -33.35 -6.34
CA LEU A 3 -18.68 -32.72 -5.05
C LEU A 3 -17.17 -32.67 -4.71
N ARG A 4 -16.40 -33.68 -5.14
CA ARG A 4 -14.95 -33.71 -4.96
C ARG A 4 -14.25 -32.66 -5.83
N LEU A 5 -14.70 -32.49 -7.09
CA LEU A 5 -14.16 -31.48 -8.01
C LEU A 5 -14.36 -30.04 -7.49
N ILE A 6 -15.54 -29.73 -6.93
CA ILE A 6 -15.82 -28.41 -6.36
C ILE A 6 -14.87 -28.11 -5.19
N PHE A 7 -14.60 -29.10 -4.33
CA PHE A 7 -13.70 -28.94 -3.19
C PHE A 7 -12.24 -28.70 -3.63
N THR A 8 -11.76 -29.40 -4.67
CA THR A 8 -10.43 -29.16 -5.23
C THR A 8 -10.31 -27.77 -5.84
N PHE A 9 -11.36 -27.28 -6.53
CA PHE A 9 -11.37 -25.91 -7.07
C PHE A 9 -11.33 -24.84 -5.97
N TYR A 10 -12.07 -25.02 -4.87
CA TYR A 10 -12.02 -24.07 -3.74
C TYR A 10 -10.64 -24.02 -3.05
N LEU A 11 -9.95 -25.16 -2.93
CA LEU A 11 -8.61 -25.23 -2.34
C LEU A 11 -7.53 -24.54 -3.20
N ILE A 12 -7.74 -24.42 -4.50
CA ILE A 12 -6.79 -23.75 -5.42
C ILE A 12 -7.03 -22.24 -5.47
N ILE A 13 -8.28 -21.79 -5.36
CA ILE A 13 -8.65 -20.37 -5.50
C ILE A 13 -8.26 -19.55 -4.25
N PHE A 14 -8.34 -20.13 -3.05
CA PHE A 14 -8.02 -19.44 -1.80
C PHE A 14 -6.54 -19.00 -1.68
N PRO A 15 -5.52 -19.86 -1.93
CA PRO A 15 -4.12 -19.43 -1.84
C PRO A 15 -3.73 -18.42 -2.92
N TYR A 16 -4.36 -18.47 -4.09
CA TYR A 16 -4.05 -17.55 -5.20
C TYR A 16 -4.39 -16.09 -4.85
N LYS A 17 -5.53 -15.85 -4.19
CA LYS A 17 -5.93 -14.49 -3.78
C LYS A 17 -4.99 -13.90 -2.74
N PHE A 18 -4.52 -14.69 -1.77
CA PHE A 18 -3.58 -14.24 -0.75
C PHE A 18 -2.19 -13.96 -1.34
N LEU A 19 -1.74 -14.80 -2.28
CA LEU A 19 -0.44 -14.67 -2.93
C LEU A 19 -0.38 -13.41 -3.82
N MET A 20 -1.46 -13.12 -4.56
CA MET A 20 -1.60 -11.88 -5.34
C MET A 20 -1.63 -10.62 -4.45
N ALA A 21 -2.31 -10.69 -3.31
CA ALA A 21 -2.42 -9.57 -2.37
C ALA A 21 -1.05 -9.17 -1.78
N ASN A 22 -0.23 -10.14 -1.40
CA ASN A 22 1.15 -9.89 -0.95
C ASN A 22 2.04 -9.30 -2.05
N GLN A 23 1.84 -9.70 -3.31
CA GLN A 23 2.60 -9.17 -4.43
C GLN A 23 2.28 -7.70 -4.70
N VAL A 24 1.01 -7.29 -4.60
CA VAL A 24 0.58 -5.88 -4.71
C VAL A 24 1.25 -5.04 -3.62
N MET A 25 1.18 -5.47 -2.36
CA MET A 25 1.81 -4.76 -1.24
C MET A 25 3.32 -4.60 -1.42
N ASN A 26 4.03 -5.68 -1.76
CA ASN A 26 5.49 -5.63 -1.96
C ASN A 26 5.88 -4.73 -3.13
N THR A 27 5.06 -4.70 -4.19
CA THR A 27 5.31 -3.81 -5.34
C THR A 27 5.09 -2.35 -4.96
N ALA A 28 4.06 -2.05 -4.18
CA ALA A 28 3.80 -0.70 -3.67
C ALA A 28 4.93 -0.21 -2.75
N ILE A 29 5.43 -1.08 -1.85
CA ILE A 29 6.58 -0.77 -0.99
C ILE A 29 7.81 -0.38 -1.81
N LYS A 30 8.13 -1.13 -2.87
CA LYS A 30 9.25 -0.78 -3.75
C LYS A 30 9.10 0.60 -4.38
N VAL A 31 7.90 0.94 -4.85
CA VAL A 31 7.62 2.28 -5.40
C VAL A 31 7.82 3.35 -4.33
N LEU A 32 7.35 3.11 -3.10
CA LEU A 32 7.51 4.02 -1.97
C LEU A 32 8.99 4.27 -1.64
N GLU A 33 9.81 3.22 -1.62
CA GLU A 33 11.25 3.30 -1.37
C GLU A 33 11.98 4.02 -2.51
N GLU A 34 11.71 3.65 -3.76
CA GLU A 34 12.33 4.24 -4.95
C GLU A 34 12.03 5.73 -5.09
N CYS A 35 10.77 6.12 -4.89
CA CYS A 35 10.38 7.53 -4.89
C CYS A 35 11.01 8.29 -3.72
N TYR A 36 11.23 7.64 -2.58
CA TYR A 36 11.88 8.32 -1.46
C TYR A 36 13.31 8.62 -1.82
N ASP A 37 14.04 7.65 -2.36
CA ASP A 37 15.45 7.81 -2.72
C ASP A 37 15.66 8.90 -3.78
N LYS A 38 14.80 8.94 -4.81
CA LYS A 38 14.88 9.96 -5.89
C LYS A 38 14.49 11.37 -5.46
N THR A 39 13.64 11.49 -4.44
CA THR A 39 13.03 12.77 -4.09
C THR A 39 13.91 13.56 -3.12
N THR A 40 14.38 14.74 -3.51
CA THR A 40 15.13 15.63 -2.60
C THR A 40 14.21 16.47 -1.71
N ASP A 41 13.04 16.87 -2.23
CA ASP A 41 12.02 17.64 -1.53
C ASP A 41 10.76 16.78 -1.32
N LEU A 42 10.43 16.44 -0.06
CA LEU A 42 9.32 15.55 0.27
C LEU A 42 7.95 16.05 -0.21
N ARG A 43 7.81 17.32 -0.58
CA ARG A 43 6.59 17.83 -1.24
C ARG A 43 6.32 17.15 -2.59
N ASN A 44 7.37 16.67 -3.26
CA ASN A 44 7.28 15.95 -4.54
C ASN A 44 7.18 14.42 -4.36
N TYR A 45 7.20 13.92 -3.13
CA TYR A 45 7.17 12.49 -2.87
C TYR A 45 5.85 11.85 -3.27
N VAL A 46 4.73 12.41 -2.82
CA VAL A 46 3.38 11.89 -3.13
C VAL A 46 3.13 11.91 -4.65
N PRO A 47 3.40 13.01 -5.38
CA PRO A 47 3.32 13.01 -6.84
C PRO A 47 4.19 11.94 -7.52
N CYS A 48 5.41 11.68 -7.02
CA CYS A 48 6.25 10.60 -7.55
C CYS A 48 5.58 9.24 -7.38
N VAL A 49 5.09 8.95 -6.16
CA VAL A 49 4.46 7.66 -5.83
C VAL A 49 3.22 7.43 -6.69
N GLU A 50 2.36 8.43 -6.84
CA GLU A 50 1.17 8.34 -7.70
C GLU A 50 1.55 8.06 -9.16
N THR A 51 2.53 8.82 -9.68
CA THR A 51 2.99 8.66 -11.07
C THR A 51 3.61 7.29 -11.34
N GLU A 52 4.45 6.77 -10.44
CA GLU A 52 5.07 5.46 -10.61
C GLU A 52 4.07 4.31 -10.39
N ALA A 53 3.12 4.47 -9.47
CA ALA A 53 2.07 3.49 -9.24
C ALA A 53 1.13 3.34 -10.46
N GLU A 54 0.76 4.43 -11.13
CA GLU A 54 -0.10 4.40 -12.32
C GLU A 54 0.50 3.59 -13.49
N LYS A 55 1.83 3.59 -13.61
CA LYS A 55 2.56 2.83 -14.64
C LYS A 55 2.52 1.31 -14.41
N ILE A 56 2.20 0.87 -13.19
CA ILE A 56 2.24 -0.53 -12.79
C ILE A 56 0.81 -1.07 -12.74
N HIS A 57 0.46 -1.97 -13.66
CA HIS A 57 -0.91 -2.48 -13.80
C HIS A 57 -1.50 -3.04 -12.49
N SER A 58 -0.69 -3.76 -11.69
CA SER A 58 -1.13 -4.32 -10.41
C SER A 58 -1.41 -3.28 -9.32
N LEU A 59 -0.96 -2.04 -9.49
CA LEU A 59 -1.14 -0.93 -8.53
C LEU A 59 -2.23 0.06 -8.94
N GLN A 60 -2.78 -0.03 -10.15
CA GLN A 60 -3.77 0.93 -10.69
C GLN A 60 -5.04 1.06 -9.84
N ASN A 61 -5.35 0.05 -9.01
CA ASN A 61 -6.50 0.06 -8.12
C ASN A 61 -6.13 0.27 -6.65
N LEU A 62 -4.84 0.49 -6.37
CA LEU A 62 -4.33 0.73 -5.03
C LEU A 62 -4.26 2.24 -4.79
N GLN A 63 -4.99 2.73 -3.80
CA GLN A 63 -4.80 4.08 -3.29
C GLN A 63 -3.78 4.06 -2.17
N ILE A 64 -2.78 4.91 -2.26
CA ILE A 64 -1.74 5.05 -1.25
C ILE A 64 -1.89 6.42 -0.59
N ARG A 65 -2.03 6.42 0.73
CA ARG A 65 -2.02 7.62 1.56
C ARG A 65 -0.76 7.60 2.40
N ILE A 66 -0.03 8.69 2.37
CA ILE A 66 1.15 8.93 3.19
C ILE A 66 1.23 10.40 3.58
N LYS A 67 1.69 10.67 4.80
CA LYS A 67 1.89 12.04 5.30
C LYS A 67 3.16 12.10 6.15
N PHE A 68 4.09 12.95 5.74
CA PHE A 68 5.26 13.29 6.53
C PHE A 68 4.89 14.43 7.49
N LYS A 69 5.35 14.34 8.75
CA LYS A 69 5.19 15.45 9.70
C LYS A 69 6.31 16.46 9.50
N ASN A 70 7.52 15.98 9.22
CA ASN A 70 8.68 16.79 8.89
C ASN A 70 8.86 16.84 7.37
N PRO A 71 8.91 18.03 6.75
CA PRO A 71 9.19 18.17 5.31
C PRO A 71 10.63 17.81 4.91
N GLU A 72 11.52 17.60 5.88
CA GLU A 72 12.92 17.24 5.65
C GLU A 72 13.15 15.73 5.68
N LYS A 73 13.99 15.26 4.75
CA LYS A 73 14.53 13.90 4.78
C LYS A 73 15.40 13.68 6.02
N ASN A 74 15.56 12.40 6.40
CA ASN A 74 16.43 12.00 7.51
C ASN A 74 16.03 12.58 8.87
N SER A 75 14.76 12.94 9.03
CA SER A 75 14.15 13.33 10.31
C SER A 75 14.06 12.17 11.31
N LYS A 76 14.22 10.92 10.82
CA LYS A 76 14.02 9.67 11.57
C LYS A 76 12.61 9.53 12.14
N GLU A 77 11.66 10.27 11.58
CA GLU A 77 10.26 10.19 12.01
C GLU A 77 9.63 8.87 11.57
N LYS A 78 8.63 8.43 12.34
CA LYS A 78 7.76 7.33 11.94
C LYS A 78 6.66 7.87 11.04
N VAL A 79 6.53 7.28 9.85
CA VAL A 79 5.59 7.69 8.81
C VAL A 79 4.54 6.60 8.64
N PRO A 80 3.27 6.87 8.98
CA PRO A 80 2.19 5.94 8.70
C PRO A 80 1.85 5.94 7.22
N ILE A 81 1.70 4.75 6.65
CA ILE A 81 1.33 4.54 5.25
C ILE A 81 0.08 3.67 5.24
N LEU A 82 -0.98 4.16 4.61
CA LEU A 82 -2.19 3.38 4.39
C LEU A 82 -2.32 3.08 2.90
N MET A 83 -2.47 1.81 2.55
CA MET A 83 -2.73 1.36 1.19
C MET A 83 -4.07 0.65 1.15
N VAL A 84 -4.96 1.07 0.25
CA VAL A 84 -6.30 0.49 0.11
C VAL A 84 -6.53 0.08 -1.32
N ASP A 85 -6.84 -1.19 -1.53
CA ASP A 85 -7.28 -1.72 -2.82
C ASP A 85 -8.81 -1.66 -2.92
N LYS A 86 -9.32 -1.40 -4.13
CA LYS A 86 -10.75 -1.48 -4.47
C LYS A 86 -11.38 -2.84 -4.20
N THR A 87 -10.59 -3.90 -4.03
CA THR A 87 -11.10 -5.22 -3.63
C THR A 87 -11.38 -5.35 -2.11
N GLY A 88 -11.04 -4.33 -1.32
CA GLY A 88 -11.24 -4.30 0.13
C GLY A 88 -10.04 -4.74 0.96
N TYR A 89 -8.89 -5.03 0.33
CA TYR A 89 -7.63 -5.19 1.07
C TYR A 89 -7.12 -3.83 1.56
N MET A 90 -6.80 -3.77 2.84
CA MET A 90 -6.21 -2.60 3.48
C MET A 90 -4.89 -3.01 4.13
N TYR A 91 -3.84 -2.24 3.86
CA TYR A 91 -2.54 -2.40 4.48
C TYR A 91 -2.18 -1.14 5.24
N TYR A 92 -1.85 -1.30 6.50
CA TYR A 92 -1.30 -0.26 7.32
C TYR A 92 0.17 -0.58 7.58
N CYS A 93 1.07 0.27 7.10
CA CYS A 93 2.50 0.14 7.32
C CYS A 93 3.03 1.31 8.13
N ILE A 94 4.05 1.04 8.93
CA ILE A 94 4.84 2.04 9.62
C ILE A 94 6.22 2.04 8.97
N ALA A 95 6.64 3.20 8.49
CA ALA A 95 7.97 3.41 7.92
C ALA A 95 8.80 4.35 8.78
N THR A 96 10.12 4.33 8.63
CA THR A 96 11.04 5.32 9.17
C THR A 96 11.61 6.16 8.04
N ALA A 97 11.46 7.49 8.11
CA ALA A 97 12.04 8.44 7.17
C ALA A 97 13.48 8.82 7.59
N GLY A 98 14.40 7.87 7.42
CA GLY A 98 15.83 8.05 7.68
C GLY A 98 16.58 8.60 6.46
N LYS A 99 17.82 8.16 6.29
CA LYS A 99 18.57 8.38 5.04
C LYS A 99 17.82 7.79 3.84
N ASN A 100 17.26 6.61 4.05
CA ASN A 100 16.34 5.92 3.14
C ASN A 100 15.00 5.74 3.87
N LEU A 101 13.93 5.50 3.11
CA LEU A 101 12.67 5.04 3.69
C LEU A 101 12.83 3.56 4.03
N THR A 102 12.48 3.18 5.25
CA THR A 102 12.50 1.76 5.65
C THR A 102 11.15 1.40 6.21
N ILE A 103 10.51 0.37 5.64
CA ILE A 103 9.27 -0.17 6.18
C ILE A 103 9.59 -1.03 7.40
N ASP A 104 9.18 -0.57 8.58
CA ASP A 104 9.43 -1.28 9.84
C ASP A 104 8.45 -2.42 10.07
N SER A 105 7.19 -2.20 9.70
CA SER A 105 6.12 -3.19 9.86
C SER A 105 4.96 -2.89 8.92
N CYS A 106 4.25 -3.94 8.53
CA CYS A 106 3.01 -3.85 7.78
C CYS A 106 2.00 -4.85 8.35
N ALA A 107 0.76 -4.42 8.50
CA ALA A 107 -0.38 -5.26 8.81
C ALA A 107 -1.42 -5.14 7.70
N GLY A 108 -1.88 -6.28 7.19
CA GLY A 108 -2.91 -6.37 6.15
C GLY A 108 -4.19 -6.97 6.70
N THR A 109 -5.34 -6.44 6.28
CA THR A 109 -6.65 -7.03 6.54
C THR A 109 -7.50 -6.98 5.28
N GLN A 110 -8.41 -7.95 5.14
CA GLN A 110 -9.40 -7.96 4.07
C GLN A 110 -10.77 -7.62 4.63
N GLY A 111 -11.27 -6.45 4.25
CA GLY A 111 -12.60 -5.99 4.59
C GLY A 111 -13.51 -5.92 3.36
N LYS A 112 -14.59 -5.14 3.49
CA LYS A 112 -15.38 -4.71 2.33
C LYS A 112 -14.62 -3.62 1.59
N PRO A 113 -14.73 -3.54 0.25
CA PRO A 113 -14.31 -2.38 -0.52
C PRO A 113 -14.83 -1.08 0.11
N LEU A 114 -13.95 -0.08 0.19
CA LEU A 114 -14.36 1.26 0.61
C LEU A 114 -15.07 1.96 -0.56
N SER A 115 -16.13 2.71 -0.26
CA SER A 115 -16.73 3.62 -1.23
C SER A 115 -15.80 4.80 -1.54
N GLU A 116 -15.99 5.49 -2.66
CA GLU A 116 -15.23 6.71 -2.98
C GLU A 116 -15.32 7.77 -1.88
N GLY A 117 -16.52 7.95 -1.29
CA GLY A 117 -16.71 8.83 -0.15
C GLY A 117 -15.89 8.42 1.07
N GLN A 118 -15.80 7.11 1.36
CA GLN A 118 -14.96 6.61 2.44
C GLN A 118 -13.47 6.84 2.15
N LEU A 119 -13.02 6.59 0.92
CA LEU A 119 -11.63 6.81 0.48
C LEU A 119 -11.20 8.28 0.56
N MET A 120 -12.11 9.21 0.28
CA MET A 120 -11.89 10.66 0.45
C MET A 120 -11.88 11.10 1.92
N SER A 121 -12.60 10.38 2.79
CA SER A 121 -12.68 10.69 4.23
C SER A 121 -11.50 10.18 5.06
N ILE A 122 -10.59 9.41 4.47
CA ILE A 122 -9.37 8.94 5.14
C ILE A 122 -8.42 10.13 5.31
N GLU A 123 -8.58 10.85 6.42
CA GLU A 123 -7.50 11.65 6.98
C GLU A 123 -6.51 10.69 7.66
N LEU A 124 -5.26 10.64 7.16
CA LEU A 124 -4.18 10.08 7.96
C LEU A 124 -4.06 10.93 9.22
N LEU A 125 -4.40 10.30 10.36
CA LEU A 125 -4.48 10.86 11.71
C LEU A 125 -3.77 12.22 11.83
N LYS A 126 -4.59 13.27 11.97
CA LYS A 126 -4.18 14.60 12.43
C LYS A 126 -3.39 14.43 13.72
N ASP A 127 -2.14 14.90 13.66
CA ASP A 127 -1.18 15.28 14.71
C ASP A 127 -1.12 14.44 16.00
#